data_AF-A0A3L6L2P6-F1
#
_entry.id   AF-A0A3L6L2P6-F1
#
_cell.length_a   1.000
_cell.length_b   1.000
_cell.length_c   1.000
_cell.angle_alpha   90.00
_cell.angle_beta   90.00
_cell.angle_gamma   90.00
#
_symmetry.space_group_name_H-M   'P 1'
#
loop_
_entity.id
_entity.type
_entity.pdbx_description
1 polymer ?
#
loop_
_entity_poly.entity_id
_entity_poly.type
_entity_poly.pdbx_seq_one_letter_code
_entity_poly.pdbx_strand_id
1 'polypeptide(L)'
;MSVEEVDTLLQGVVTCGTNADEVTLEKLRGIPLLQLSRMMGKYLTGEEHVVNAVRVLGLATVNRRDRTIEEVDVMLRFFSRKLSSMQTIAVAVESTALLVRELSSEGPCTSDVFNVLHTEFLQSFSLQALPTNVRSWGYDVLRFTVTKETATWFTTPFLQVVLKSMDEENEPELLMRALELHHIIASYAGEDTMQPLLEEYFDSISSYFPVVFSQPHGCKVSKEDLRRVLSACMTHPLYLNICVPFLLSRMASPHPLLLSRNPRMCF
;
A
#
# COMPACT_ATOMS: atom_id res chain seq x y z
N MET A 1 0.03 -20.31 30.32
CA MET A 1 0.06 -19.04 31.08
C MET A 1 -1.28 -18.84 31.73
N SER A 2 -1.33 -18.34 32.96
CA SER A 2 -2.58 -17.96 33.61
C SER A 2 -3.15 -16.68 32.96
N VAL A 3 -4.45 -16.41 33.14
CA VAL A 3 -5.09 -15.19 32.58
C VAL A 3 -4.47 -13.92 33.18
N GLU A 4 -4.10 -13.93 34.46
CA GLU A 4 -3.47 -12.80 35.16
C GLU A 4 -2.04 -12.52 34.65
N GLU A 5 -1.27 -13.57 34.36
CA GLU A 5 0.07 -13.44 33.77
C GLU A 5 0.01 -12.78 32.40
N VAL A 6 -0.97 -13.15 31.56
CA VAL A 6 -1.15 -12.55 30.24
C VAL A 6 -1.65 -11.12 30.35
N ASP A 7 -2.57 -10.80 31.26
CA ASP A 7 -3.05 -9.43 31.45
C ASP A 7 -1.93 -8.50 31.92
N THR A 8 -1.08 -8.97 32.83
CA THR A 8 0.12 -8.24 33.28
C THR A 8 1.10 -8.02 32.13
N LEU A 9 1.33 -9.04 31.30
CA LEU A 9 2.16 -8.93 30.11
C LEU A 9 1.59 -7.90 29.12
N LEU A 10 0.29 -7.98 28.81
CA LEU A 10 -0.39 -7.06 27.90
C LEU A 10 -0.34 -5.63 28.42
N GLN A 11 -0.60 -5.41 29.72
CA GLN A 11 -0.51 -4.09 30.32
C GLN A 11 0.89 -3.51 30.17
N GLY A 12 1.93 -4.29 30.46
CA GLY A 12 3.32 -3.84 30.30
C GLY A 12 3.64 -3.45 28.86
N VAL A 13 3.30 -4.30 27.89
CA VAL A 13 3.63 -4.04 26.47
C VAL A 13 2.87 -2.85 25.92
N VAL A 14 1.59 -2.71 26.27
CA VAL A 14 0.74 -1.64 25.77
C VAL A 14 1.09 -0.28 26.39
N THR A 15 1.46 -0.25 27.67
CA THR A 15 1.79 0.99 28.40
C THR A 15 3.20 1.49 28.13
N CYS A 16 4.19 0.61 27.98
CA CYS A 16 5.58 1.01 27.76
C CYS A 16 5.86 1.55 26.36
N GLY A 17 4.96 1.37 25.38
CA GLY A 17 5.03 1.96 24.03
C GLY A 17 6.23 1.56 23.18
N THR A 18 7.10 0.68 23.69
CA THR A 18 8.21 0.08 22.96
C THR A 18 7.71 -1.04 22.07
N ASN A 19 8.32 -1.20 20.89
CA ASN A 19 8.13 -2.42 20.09
C ASN A 19 8.32 -3.61 21.02
N ALA A 20 7.29 -4.46 21.13
CA ALA A 20 7.37 -5.68 21.93
C ALA A 20 8.60 -6.47 21.46
N ASP A 21 9.48 -6.83 22.39
CA ASP A 21 10.64 -7.65 22.06
C ASP A 21 10.17 -9.01 21.54
N GLU A 22 11.01 -9.69 20.76
CA GLU A 22 10.65 -10.93 20.10
C GLU A 22 10.27 -12.05 21.09
N VAL A 23 10.86 -12.06 22.29
CA VAL A 23 10.52 -13.04 23.34
C VAL A 23 9.10 -12.80 23.84
N THR A 24 8.71 -11.55 23.99
CA THR A 24 7.35 -11.16 24.37
C THR A 24 6.36 -11.47 23.25
N LEU A 25 6.67 -11.16 21.99
CA LEU A 25 5.82 -11.49 20.85
C LEU A 25 5.60 -13.00 20.72
N GLU A 26 6.64 -13.81 20.95
CA GLU A 26 6.51 -15.26 20.85
C GLU A 26 5.56 -15.83 21.92
N LYS A 27 5.57 -15.26 23.13
CA LYS A 27 4.57 -15.60 24.16
C LYS A 27 3.15 -15.24 23.72
N LEU A 28 2.97 -14.08 23.06
CA LEU A 28 1.66 -13.66 22.57
C LEU A 28 1.18 -14.51 21.38
N ARG A 29 2.08 -14.92 20.48
CA ARG A 29 1.78 -15.81 19.35
C ARG A 29 1.37 -17.21 19.80
N GLY A 30 1.85 -17.66 20.97
CA GLY A 30 1.39 -18.90 21.61
C GLY A 30 -0.06 -18.87 22.09
N ILE A 31 -0.73 -17.71 22.09
CA ILE A 31 -2.16 -17.57 22.40
C ILE A 31 -2.94 -17.57 21.08
N PRO A 32 -4.04 -18.34 20.95
CA PRO A 32 -4.91 -18.31 19.77
C PRO A 32 -5.31 -16.88 19.40
N LEU A 33 -5.26 -16.50 18.11
CA LEU A 33 -5.29 -15.09 17.71
C LEU A 33 -6.61 -14.41 18.10
N LEU A 34 -7.72 -15.11 17.93
CA LEU A 34 -9.04 -14.62 18.34
C LEU A 34 -9.19 -14.51 19.87
N GLN A 35 -8.49 -15.35 20.63
CA GLN A 35 -8.46 -15.23 22.08
C GLN A 35 -7.61 -14.02 22.49
N LEU A 36 -6.44 -13.83 21.89
CA LEU A 36 -5.57 -12.69 22.14
C LEU A 36 -6.31 -11.36 21.87
N SER A 37 -7.00 -11.24 20.72
CA SER A 37 -7.74 -10.02 20.39
C SER A 37 -8.87 -9.72 21.38
N ARG A 38 -9.56 -10.74 21.92
CA ARG A 38 -10.55 -10.58 22.99
C ARG A 38 -9.91 -10.11 24.30
N MET A 39 -8.78 -10.70 24.69
CA MET A 39 -8.05 -10.30 25.91
C MET A 39 -7.54 -8.85 25.81
N MET A 40 -7.14 -8.43 24.62
CA MET A 40 -6.72 -7.06 24.34
C MET A 40 -7.89 -6.06 24.25
N GLY A 41 -9.14 -6.52 24.35
CA GLY A 41 -10.35 -5.72 24.07
C GLY A 41 -10.37 -4.36 24.77
N LYS A 42 -10.08 -4.31 26.08
CA LYS A 42 -10.05 -3.06 26.86
C LYS A 42 -9.04 -2.03 26.32
N TYR A 43 -7.90 -2.49 25.82
CA TYR A 43 -6.85 -1.64 25.24
C TYR A 43 -7.16 -1.23 23.81
N LEU A 44 -7.80 -2.11 23.03
CA LEU A 44 -8.18 -1.84 21.65
C LEU A 44 -9.37 -0.87 21.52
N THR A 45 -10.09 -0.61 22.62
CA THR A 45 -11.20 0.36 22.67
C THR A 45 -10.87 1.63 23.46
N GLY A 46 -9.83 1.65 24.28
CA GLY A 46 -9.44 2.81 25.09
C GLY A 46 -8.51 3.78 24.35
N GLU A 47 -8.83 5.07 24.34
CA GLU A 47 -8.08 6.10 23.60
C GLU A 47 -6.61 6.23 24.03
N GLU A 48 -6.31 6.00 25.31
CA GLU A 48 -4.96 6.16 25.89
C GLU A 48 -3.92 5.21 25.27
N HIS A 49 -4.38 4.04 24.85
CA HIS A 49 -3.51 2.90 24.55
C HIS A 49 -3.79 2.25 23.20
N VAL A 50 -4.83 2.69 22.49
CA VAL A 50 -5.30 2.06 21.25
C VAL A 50 -4.21 1.93 20.19
N VAL A 51 -3.34 2.93 20.03
CA VAL A 51 -2.27 2.90 19.03
C VAL A 51 -1.30 1.75 19.30
N ASN A 52 -0.80 1.65 20.54
CA ASN A 52 0.12 0.60 20.93
C ASN A 52 -0.54 -0.77 20.91
N ALA A 53 -1.79 -0.86 21.36
CA ALA A 53 -2.55 -2.11 21.35
C ALA A 53 -2.77 -2.64 19.93
N VAL A 54 -3.13 -1.77 18.97
CA VAL A 54 -3.27 -2.17 17.56
C VAL A 54 -1.92 -2.62 16.99
N ARG A 55 -0.82 -1.90 17.29
CA ARG A 55 0.53 -2.28 16.83
C ARG A 55 0.93 -3.66 17.35
N VAL A 56 0.76 -3.90 18.64
CA VAL A 56 1.11 -5.18 19.29
C VAL A 56 0.28 -6.31 18.69
N LEU A 57 -1.02 -6.08 18.47
CA LEU A 57 -1.87 -7.06 17.81
C LEU A 57 -1.40 -7.34 16.38
N GLY A 58 -1.01 -6.32 15.61
CA GLY A 58 -0.43 -6.48 14.26
C GLY A 58 0.84 -7.33 14.27
N LEU A 59 1.78 -7.03 15.16
CA LEU A 59 3.03 -7.80 15.32
C LEU A 59 2.81 -9.23 15.80
N ALA A 60 1.82 -9.43 16.68
CA ALA A 60 1.44 -10.74 17.18
C ALA A 60 0.55 -11.53 16.20
N THR A 61 0.01 -10.88 15.16
CA THR A 61 -0.79 -11.53 14.10
C THR A 61 0.10 -12.28 13.13
N VAL A 62 1.30 -11.77 12.87
CA VAL A 62 2.28 -12.36 11.95
C VAL A 62 3.23 -13.35 12.65
N ASN A 63 3.91 -14.16 11.86
CA ASN A 63 4.80 -15.27 12.23
C ASN A 63 4.10 -16.37 13.04
N ARG A 64 2.82 -16.64 12.72
CA ARG A 64 2.03 -17.71 13.35
C ARG A 64 2.04 -18.94 12.45
N ARG A 65 2.29 -20.12 13.03
CA ARG A 65 2.34 -21.39 12.27
C ARG A 65 0.96 -21.98 11.96
N ASP A 66 -0.04 -21.60 12.75
CA ASP A 66 -1.36 -22.23 12.81
C ASP A 66 -2.51 -21.24 12.54
N ARG A 67 -2.21 -20.07 11.95
CA ARG A 67 -3.22 -19.06 11.63
C ARG A 67 -4.19 -19.57 10.57
N THR A 68 -5.49 -19.45 10.83
CA THR A 68 -6.53 -19.85 9.87
C THR A 68 -6.91 -18.71 8.93
N ILE A 69 -7.59 -19.03 7.82
CA ILE A 69 -8.09 -18.04 6.86
C ILE A 69 -9.13 -17.13 7.51
N GLU A 70 -9.97 -17.68 8.40
CA GLU A 70 -10.95 -16.91 9.16
C GLU A 70 -10.27 -15.89 10.09
N GLU A 71 -9.15 -16.27 10.71
CA GLU A 71 -8.36 -15.35 11.52
C GLU A 71 -7.76 -14.21 10.69
N VAL A 72 -7.30 -14.49 9.47
CA VAL A 72 -6.83 -13.48 8.52
C VAL A 72 -7.95 -12.50 8.17
N ASP A 73 -9.14 -12.99 7.79
CA ASP A 73 -10.29 -12.12 7.46
C ASP A 73 -10.68 -11.23 8.66
N VAL A 74 -10.76 -11.80 9.86
CA VAL A 74 -11.12 -11.05 11.07
C VAL A 74 -10.08 -9.96 11.37
N MET A 75 -8.78 -10.25 11.23
CA MET A 75 -7.72 -9.26 11.46
C MET A 75 -7.71 -8.17 10.40
N LEU A 76 -7.84 -8.51 9.12
CA LEU A 76 -7.89 -7.52 8.02
C LEU A 76 -9.07 -6.57 8.20
N ARG A 77 -10.26 -7.08 8.52
CA ARG A 77 -11.44 -6.25 8.82
C ARG A 77 -11.23 -5.41 10.07
N PHE A 78 -10.63 -5.98 11.12
CA PHE A 78 -10.34 -5.24 12.34
C PHE A 78 -9.40 -4.06 12.08
N PHE A 79 -8.28 -4.27 11.40
CA PHE A 79 -7.36 -3.19 11.05
C PHE A 79 -8.02 -2.18 10.12
N SER A 80 -8.83 -2.62 9.15
CA SER A 80 -9.55 -1.72 8.25
C SER A 80 -10.52 -0.80 8.99
N ARG A 81 -11.23 -1.29 10.01
CA ARG A 81 -12.07 -0.45 10.87
C ARG A 81 -11.27 0.59 11.67
N LYS A 82 -9.98 0.36 11.91
CA LYS A 82 -9.09 1.33 12.58
C LYS A 82 -8.56 2.41 11.62
N LEU A 83 -8.87 2.35 10.33
CA LEU A 83 -8.53 3.41 9.36
C LEU A 83 -9.42 4.66 9.53
N SER A 84 -10.60 4.54 10.15
CA SER A 84 -11.54 5.65 10.30
C SER A 84 -11.14 6.70 11.34
N SER A 85 -10.07 6.47 12.11
CA SER A 85 -9.58 7.40 13.13
C SER A 85 -8.19 7.90 12.78
N MET A 86 -8.02 9.23 12.81
CA MET A 86 -6.72 9.89 12.59
C MET A 86 -5.66 9.42 13.60
N GLN A 87 -6.07 9.01 14.80
CA GLN A 87 -5.16 8.50 15.82
C GLN A 87 -4.59 7.12 15.44
N THR A 88 -5.38 6.27 14.78
CA THR A 88 -5.04 4.86 14.53
C THR A 88 -4.72 4.52 13.07
N ILE A 89 -4.98 5.42 12.12
CA ILE A 89 -4.80 5.15 10.69
C ILE A 89 -3.38 4.68 10.35
N ALA A 90 -2.35 5.31 10.89
CA ALA A 90 -0.96 4.95 10.61
C ALA A 90 -0.63 3.52 11.07
N VAL A 91 -1.03 3.15 12.29
CA VAL A 91 -0.77 1.81 12.84
C VAL A 91 -1.66 0.74 12.22
N ALA A 92 -2.86 1.10 11.78
CA ALA A 92 -3.75 0.21 11.03
C ALA A 92 -3.19 -0.13 9.65
N VAL A 93 -2.64 0.86 8.94
CA VAL A 93 -1.95 0.65 7.66
C VAL A 93 -0.69 -0.20 7.86
N GLU A 94 0.12 0.10 8.86
CA GLU A 94 1.30 -0.70 9.24
C GLU A 94 0.93 -2.17 9.52
N SER A 95 -0.08 -2.40 10.36
CA SER A 95 -0.51 -3.75 10.76
C SER A 95 -1.06 -4.55 9.58
N THR A 96 -1.81 -3.88 8.69
CA THR A 96 -2.30 -4.49 7.45
C THR A 96 -1.15 -4.88 6.54
N ALA A 97 -0.16 -3.98 6.36
CA ALA A 97 1.01 -4.26 5.54
C ALA A 97 1.88 -5.40 6.09
N LEU A 98 2.02 -5.51 7.42
CA LEU A 98 2.71 -6.64 8.05
C LEU A 98 2.05 -7.97 7.69
N LEU A 99 0.73 -8.07 7.87
CA LEU A 99 -0.03 -9.27 7.53
C LEU A 99 0.05 -9.59 6.03
N VAL A 100 -0.11 -8.59 5.17
CA VAL A 100 -0.01 -8.75 3.72
C VAL A 100 1.38 -9.22 3.28
N ARG A 101 2.47 -8.72 3.87
CA ARG A 101 3.83 -9.16 3.54
C ARG A 101 4.05 -10.65 3.87
N GLU A 102 3.50 -11.12 4.97
CA GLU A 102 3.57 -12.54 5.32
C GLU A 102 2.72 -13.39 4.35
N LEU A 103 1.48 -12.99 4.08
CA LEU A 103 0.63 -13.68 3.10
C LEU A 103 1.30 -13.73 1.72
N SER A 104 1.97 -12.64 1.32
CA SER A 104 2.74 -12.57 0.07
C SER A 104 3.90 -13.57 0.02
N SER A 105 4.46 -13.95 1.16
CA SER A 105 5.48 -15.01 1.26
C SER A 105 4.90 -16.42 1.22
N GLU A 106 3.62 -16.57 1.57
CA GLU A 106 2.88 -17.84 1.54
C GLU A 106 2.30 -18.14 0.14
N GLY A 107 1.98 -17.11 -0.64
CA GLY A 107 1.47 -17.27 -2.00
C GLY A 107 0.86 -16.00 -2.61
N PRO A 108 0.23 -16.13 -3.80
CA PRO A 108 -0.49 -15.02 -4.42
C PRO A 108 -1.75 -14.64 -3.61
N CYS A 109 -2.22 -13.41 -3.80
CA CYS A 109 -3.44 -12.93 -3.17
C CYS A 109 -4.65 -13.75 -3.59
N THR A 110 -5.45 -14.19 -2.61
CA THR A 110 -6.70 -14.95 -2.85
C THR A 110 -7.88 -13.99 -3.09
N SER A 111 -8.96 -14.50 -3.67
CA SER A 111 -10.14 -13.66 -3.98
C SER A 111 -10.76 -13.06 -2.71
N ASP A 112 -10.83 -13.83 -1.63
CA ASP A 112 -11.39 -13.36 -0.35
C ASP A 112 -10.55 -12.22 0.24
N VAL A 113 -9.21 -12.38 0.25
CA VAL A 113 -8.31 -11.35 0.75
C VAL A 113 -8.33 -10.12 -0.15
N PHE A 114 -8.35 -10.31 -1.47
CA PHE A 114 -8.49 -9.22 -2.44
C PHE A 114 -9.75 -8.40 -2.18
N ASN A 115 -10.89 -9.06 -1.99
CA ASN A 115 -12.16 -8.39 -1.73
C ASN A 115 -12.13 -7.57 -0.45
N VAL A 116 -11.61 -8.13 0.66
CA VAL A 116 -11.49 -7.38 1.93
C VAL A 116 -10.57 -6.18 1.79
N LEU A 117 -9.39 -6.34 1.16
CA LEU A 117 -8.46 -5.24 0.94
C LEU A 117 -9.04 -4.17 0.01
N HIS A 118 -9.80 -4.57 -1.01
CA HIS A 118 -10.46 -3.62 -1.90
C HIS A 118 -11.54 -2.81 -1.17
N THR A 119 -12.49 -3.49 -0.52
CA THR A 119 -13.71 -2.83 0.00
C THR A 119 -13.48 -2.15 1.35
N GLU A 120 -12.66 -2.72 2.22
CA GLU A 120 -12.48 -2.22 3.58
C GLU A 120 -11.21 -1.37 3.73
N PHE A 121 -10.13 -1.69 3.00
CA PHE A 121 -8.87 -0.97 3.11
C PHE A 121 -8.72 0.13 2.06
N LEU A 122 -8.70 -0.21 0.76
CA LEU A 122 -8.37 0.75 -0.30
C LEU A 122 -9.46 1.81 -0.50
N GLN A 123 -10.72 1.48 -0.26
CA GLN A 123 -11.84 2.42 -0.39
C GLN A 123 -12.02 3.35 0.83
N SER A 124 -11.43 3.04 1.99
CA SER A 124 -11.75 3.75 3.24
C SER A 124 -10.95 5.04 3.46
N PHE A 125 -9.85 5.25 2.73
CA PHE A 125 -9.02 6.45 2.87
C PHE A 125 -8.31 6.82 1.56
N SER A 126 -7.74 8.03 1.51
CA SER A 126 -6.83 8.42 0.43
C SER A 126 -5.39 8.14 0.85
N LEU A 127 -4.69 7.25 0.16
CA LEU A 127 -3.29 6.95 0.45
C LEU A 127 -2.43 8.22 0.36
N GLN A 128 -2.70 9.08 -0.62
CA GLN A 128 -1.99 10.35 -0.81
C GLN A 128 -2.21 11.37 0.32
N ALA A 129 -3.21 11.18 1.18
CA ALA A 129 -3.40 12.03 2.37
C ALA A 129 -2.48 11.63 3.55
N LEU A 130 -1.71 10.55 3.43
CA LEU A 130 -0.87 10.02 4.51
C LEU A 130 0.59 10.46 4.41
N PRO A 131 1.32 10.51 5.54
CA PRO A 131 2.77 10.72 5.53
C PRO A 131 3.52 9.65 4.70
N THR A 132 4.64 10.02 4.09
CA THR A 132 5.46 9.15 3.22
C THR A 132 5.77 7.77 3.82
N ASN A 133 6.16 7.71 5.10
CA ASN A 133 6.47 6.44 5.76
C ASN A 133 5.24 5.51 5.84
N VAL A 134 4.04 6.08 6.00
CA VAL A 134 2.79 5.33 6.02
C VAL A 134 2.35 4.94 4.62
N ARG A 135 2.57 5.82 3.62
CA ARG A 135 2.31 5.52 2.22
C ARG A 135 3.10 4.30 1.74
N SER A 136 4.36 4.18 2.16
CA SER A 136 5.20 3.01 1.87
C SER A 136 4.54 1.67 2.25
N TRP A 137 3.91 1.60 3.42
CA TRP A 137 3.14 0.42 3.85
C TRP A 137 1.88 0.20 3.00
N GLY A 138 1.16 1.27 2.63
CA GLY A 138 0.03 1.15 1.71
C GLY A 138 0.43 0.65 0.32
N TYR A 139 1.61 1.02 -0.19
CA TYR A 139 2.15 0.47 -1.43
C TYR A 139 2.45 -1.04 -1.33
N ASP A 140 2.79 -1.56 -0.15
CA ASP A 140 2.95 -3.01 0.00
C ASP A 140 1.60 -3.73 -0.15
N VAL A 141 0.51 -3.13 0.34
CA VAL A 141 -0.85 -3.62 0.13
C VAL A 141 -1.26 -3.55 -1.34
N LEU A 142 -0.94 -2.44 -2.03
CA LEU A 142 -1.19 -2.30 -3.46
C LEU A 142 -0.40 -3.35 -4.27
N ARG A 143 0.89 -3.56 -3.98
CA ARG A 143 1.72 -4.56 -4.69
C ARG A 143 1.26 -6.00 -4.49
N PHE A 144 0.62 -6.30 -3.37
CA PHE A 144 0.03 -7.61 -3.14
C PHE A 144 -1.32 -7.79 -3.87
N THR A 145 -2.10 -6.72 -4.02
CA THR A 145 -3.41 -6.75 -4.68
C THR A 145 -3.35 -6.54 -6.19
N VAL A 146 -2.32 -5.89 -6.70
CA VAL A 146 -2.13 -5.58 -8.13
C VAL A 146 -1.02 -6.46 -8.69
N THR A 147 -1.39 -7.65 -9.15
CA THR A 147 -0.48 -8.61 -9.77
C THR A 147 -1.11 -9.19 -11.04
N LYS A 148 -0.36 -10.04 -11.76
CA LYS A 148 -0.89 -10.79 -12.89
C LYS A 148 -2.01 -11.74 -12.47
N GLU A 149 -1.85 -12.38 -11.31
CA GLU A 149 -2.75 -13.38 -10.77
C GLU A 149 -4.10 -12.78 -10.36
N THR A 150 -4.07 -11.56 -9.81
CA THR A 150 -5.28 -10.84 -9.38
C THR A 150 -5.95 -10.04 -10.51
N ALA A 151 -5.32 -9.93 -11.69
CA ALA A 151 -5.81 -9.11 -12.79
C ALA A 151 -7.22 -9.48 -13.27
N THR A 152 -7.60 -10.76 -13.13
CA THR A 152 -8.97 -11.23 -13.45
C THR A 152 -10.05 -10.65 -12.55
N TRP A 153 -9.68 -10.08 -11.40
CA TRP A 153 -10.59 -9.41 -10.46
C TRP A 153 -10.57 -7.89 -10.58
N PHE A 154 -9.76 -7.34 -11.48
CA PHE A 154 -9.75 -5.90 -11.71
C PHE A 154 -11.08 -5.47 -12.29
N THR A 155 -11.65 -4.43 -11.69
CA THR A 155 -12.85 -3.75 -12.16
C THR A 155 -12.51 -2.27 -12.35
N THR A 156 -13.28 -1.55 -13.16
CA THR A 156 -13.07 -0.12 -13.37
C THR A 156 -13.10 0.65 -12.03
N PRO A 157 -14.03 0.39 -11.09
CA PRO A 157 -13.99 1.01 -9.76
C PRO A 157 -12.74 0.66 -8.95
N PHE A 158 -12.23 -0.58 -9.03
CA PHE A 158 -10.97 -0.95 -8.37
C PHE A 158 -9.81 -0.14 -8.94
N LEU A 159 -9.67 -0.09 -10.28
CA LEU A 159 -8.61 0.66 -10.93
C LEU A 159 -8.68 2.17 -10.64
N GLN A 160 -9.87 2.76 -10.54
CA GLN A 160 -10.03 4.16 -10.10
C GLN A 160 -9.46 4.40 -8.69
N VAL A 161 -9.73 3.48 -7.75
CA VAL A 161 -9.19 3.56 -6.39
C VAL A 161 -7.67 3.40 -6.38
N VAL A 162 -7.14 2.49 -7.18
CA VAL A 162 -5.69 2.28 -7.32
C VAL A 162 -5.02 3.52 -7.92
N LEU A 163 -5.57 4.08 -9.01
CA LEU A 163 -5.08 5.32 -9.61
C LEU A 163 -5.04 6.46 -8.59
N LYS A 164 -6.15 6.71 -7.89
CA LYS A 164 -6.22 7.74 -6.85
C LYS A 164 -5.20 7.53 -5.72
N SER A 165 -4.84 6.28 -5.44
CA SER A 165 -3.85 5.95 -4.42
C SER A 165 -2.41 6.24 -4.85
N MET A 166 -2.13 6.23 -6.16
CA MET A 166 -0.79 6.38 -6.73
C MET A 166 -0.53 7.75 -7.37
N ASP A 167 -1.58 8.43 -7.81
CA ASP A 167 -1.45 9.71 -8.51
C ASP A 167 -0.77 10.76 -7.60
N GLU A 168 -0.02 11.67 -8.20
CA GLU A 168 0.70 12.75 -7.50
C GLU A 168 1.82 12.30 -6.54
N GLU A 169 2.31 11.06 -6.67
CA GLU A 169 3.47 10.60 -5.91
C GLU A 169 4.74 11.41 -6.26
N ASN A 170 5.39 11.97 -5.24
CA ASN A 170 6.58 12.82 -5.39
C ASN A 170 7.82 12.22 -4.73
N GLU A 171 7.67 11.16 -3.93
CA GLU A 171 8.81 10.48 -3.29
C GLU A 171 9.43 9.47 -4.26
N PRO A 172 10.73 9.56 -4.61
CA PRO A 172 11.33 8.77 -5.68
C PRO A 172 11.17 7.26 -5.53
N GLU A 173 11.30 6.74 -4.31
CA GLU A 173 11.13 5.31 -4.01
C GLU A 173 9.68 4.84 -4.16
N LEU A 174 8.71 5.69 -3.81
CA LEU A 174 7.29 5.38 -3.95
C LEU A 174 6.83 5.58 -5.40
N LEU A 175 7.36 6.57 -6.11
CA LEU A 175 7.08 6.82 -7.52
C LEU A 175 7.53 5.64 -8.39
N MET A 176 8.70 5.07 -8.09
CA MET A 176 9.14 3.81 -8.72
C MET A 176 8.08 2.71 -8.57
N ARG A 177 7.57 2.50 -7.34
CA ARG A 177 6.52 1.50 -7.07
C ARG A 177 5.21 1.83 -7.78
N ALA A 178 4.81 3.11 -7.83
CA ALA A 178 3.63 3.56 -8.55
C ALA A 178 3.74 3.26 -10.06
N LEU A 179 4.88 3.58 -10.68
CA LEU A 179 5.11 3.34 -12.10
C LEU A 179 5.19 1.82 -12.41
N GLU A 180 5.76 1.02 -11.52
CA GLU A 180 5.70 -0.45 -11.62
C GLU A 180 4.26 -0.97 -11.60
N LEU A 181 3.42 -0.46 -10.69
CA LEU A 181 2.00 -0.80 -10.62
C LEU A 181 1.24 -0.37 -11.89
N HIS A 182 1.50 0.85 -12.41
CA HIS A 182 0.96 1.30 -13.70
C HIS A 182 1.30 0.33 -14.84
N HIS A 183 2.56 -0.14 -14.88
CA HIS A 183 3.01 -1.08 -15.90
C HIS A 183 2.31 -2.45 -15.78
N ILE A 184 2.13 -2.97 -14.56
CA ILE A 184 1.39 -4.22 -14.30
C ILE A 184 -0.07 -4.07 -14.76
N ILE A 185 -0.73 -2.97 -14.39
CA ILE A 185 -2.12 -2.70 -14.77
C ILE A 185 -2.24 -2.63 -16.29
N ALA A 186 -1.37 -1.87 -16.97
CA ALA A 186 -1.37 -1.75 -18.42
C ALA A 186 -1.14 -3.10 -19.12
N SER A 187 -0.38 -4.01 -18.50
CA SER A 187 -0.02 -5.32 -19.07
C SER A 187 -1.13 -6.37 -18.90
N TYR A 188 -1.95 -6.28 -17.85
CA TYR A 188 -2.83 -7.38 -17.45
C TYR A 188 -4.30 -7.00 -17.25
N ALA A 189 -4.64 -5.72 -17.11
CA ALA A 189 -6.05 -5.32 -17.02
C ALA A 189 -6.78 -5.64 -18.33
N GLY A 190 -8.03 -6.12 -18.21
CA GLY A 190 -8.88 -6.34 -19.37
C GLY A 190 -9.17 -5.04 -20.12
N GLU A 191 -9.23 -5.10 -21.45
CA GLU A 191 -9.45 -3.94 -22.32
C GLU A 191 -10.72 -3.17 -21.92
N ASP A 192 -11.85 -3.85 -21.73
CA ASP A 192 -13.12 -3.24 -21.31
C ASP A 192 -13.03 -2.54 -19.94
N THR A 193 -12.16 -3.03 -19.06
CA THR A 193 -11.97 -2.47 -17.71
C THR A 193 -11.12 -1.21 -17.75
N MET A 194 -10.09 -1.22 -18.61
CA MET A 194 -9.09 -0.17 -18.73
C MET A 194 -9.53 0.97 -19.65
N GLN A 195 -10.30 0.68 -20.69
CA GLN A 195 -10.70 1.63 -21.73
C GLN A 195 -11.33 2.92 -21.16
N PRO A 196 -12.22 2.88 -20.15
CA PRO A 196 -12.80 4.09 -19.56
C PRO A 196 -11.79 4.98 -18.81
N LEU A 197 -10.64 4.42 -18.41
CA LEU A 197 -9.63 5.08 -17.58
C LEU A 197 -8.33 5.35 -18.33
N LEU A 198 -8.29 5.03 -19.64
CA LEU A 198 -7.08 5.05 -20.45
C LEU A 198 -6.39 6.41 -20.42
N GLU A 199 -7.17 7.49 -20.59
CA GLU A 199 -6.66 8.86 -20.56
C GLU A 199 -6.19 9.26 -19.16
N GLU A 200 -6.96 8.95 -18.11
CA GLU A 200 -6.59 9.30 -16.72
C GLU A 200 -5.29 8.62 -16.28
N TYR A 201 -5.12 7.34 -16.62
CA TYR A 201 -3.88 6.61 -16.36
C TYR A 201 -2.70 7.17 -17.16
N PHE A 202 -2.91 7.51 -18.43
CA PHE A 202 -1.87 8.11 -19.25
C PHE A 202 -1.48 9.51 -18.74
N ASP A 203 -2.44 10.32 -18.31
CA ASP A 203 -2.19 11.64 -17.72
C ASP A 203 -1.36 11.53 -16.45
N SER A 204 -1.69 10.58 -15.56
CA SER A 204 -0.91 10.34 -14.35
C SER A 204 0.55 9.97 -14.69
N ILE A 205 0.78 9.03 -15.62
CA ILE A 205 2.12 8.62 -16.07
C ILE A 205 2.86 9.79 -16.74
N SER A 206 2.22 10.46 -17.70
CA SER A 206 2.86 11.47 -18.55
C SER A 206 3.18 12.76 -17.79
N SER A 207 2.56 13.00 -16.64
CA SER A 207 2.87 14.12 -15.74
C SER A 207 4.33 14.11 -15.23
N TYR A 208 4.99 12.95 -15.25
CA TYR A 208 6.39 12.77 -14.85
C TYR A 208 7.39 12.95 -16.01
N PHE A 209 6.92 13.24 -17.23
CA PHE A 209 7.77 13.48 -18.40
C PHE A 209 8.04 14.98 -18.65
N PRO A 210 9.29 15.39 -18.94
CA PRO A 210 10.51 14.59 -18.88
C PRO A 210 11.00 14.39 -17.43
N VAL A 211 11.79 13.35 -17.18
CA VAL A 211 12.39 13.11 -15.85
C VAL A 211 13.46 14.17 -15.57
N VAL A 212 13.11 15.13 -14.72
CA VAL A 212 14.03 16.15 -14.17
C VAL A 212 14.26 15.80 -12.70
N PHE A 213 15.37 15.12 -12.42
CA PHE A 213 15.66 14.61 -11.07
C PHE A 213 17.14 14.77 -10.74
N SER A 214 17.40 15.39 -9.59
CA SER A 214 18.70 15.47 -8.95
C SER A 214 18.68 14.58 -7.72
N GLN A 215 19.46 13.50 -7.72
CA GLN A 215 19.41 12.49 -6.66
C GLN A 215 19.86 13.06 -5.31
N PRO A 216 18.98 13.12 -4.29
CA PRO A 216 19.37 13.56 -2.96
C PRO A 216 20.34 12.58 -2.31
N HIS A 217 21.19 13.08 -1.39
CA HIS A 217 22.07 12.23 -0.59
C HIS A 217 21.25 11.18 0.19
N GLY A 218 21.61 9.90 0.05
CA GLY A 218 20.94 8.79 0.71
C GLY A 218 19.71 8.23 -0.02
N CYS A 219 19.26 8.85 -1.12
CA CYS A 219 18.22 8.29 -1.97
C CYS A 219 18.76 7.07 -2.74
N LYS A 220 18.02 5.95 -2.72
CA LYS A 220 18.44 4.72 -3.41
C LYS A 220 18.09 4.69 -4.90
N VAL A 221 17.21 5.60 -5.34
CA VAL A 221 16.69 5.65 -6.71
C VAL A 221 17.49 6.67 -7.51
N SER A 222 18.02 6.24 -8.66
CA SER A 222 18.71 7.12 -9.60
C SER A 222 17.75 7.74 -10.62
N LYS A 223 18.22 8.79 -11.32
CA LYS A 223 17.52 9.38 -12.46
C LYS A 223 17.27 8.35 -13.56
N GLU A 224 18.26 7.49 -13.80
CA GLU A 224 18.22 6.44 -14.81
C GLU A 224 17.16 5.38 -14.47
N ASP A 225 16.98 5.04 -13.20
CA ASP A 225 15.93 4.11 -12.75
C ASP A 225 14.54 4.67 -13.06
N LEU A 226 14.28 5.93 -12.68
CA LEU A 226 13.02 6.63 -12.95
C LEU A 226 12.75 6.76 -14.44
N ARG A 227 13.76 7.13 -15.23
CA ARG A 227 13.66 7.22 -16.70
C ARG A 227 13.32 5.86 -17.30
N ARG A 228 13.95 4.78 -16.85
CA ARG A 228 13.72 3.43 -17.36
C ARG A 228 12.28 2.98 -17.08
N VAL A 229 11.79 3.11 -15.85
CA VAL A 229 10.43 2.67 -15.51
C VAL A 229 9.36 3.53 -16.18
N LEU A 230 9.56 4.87 -16.23
CA LEU A 230 8.64 5.76 -16.94
C LEU A 230 8.60 5.44 -18.43
N SER A 231 9.76 5.20 -19.05
CA SER A 231 9.82 4.81 -20.46
C SER A 231 9.04 3.53 -20.72
N ALA A 232 9.19 2.51 -19.87
CA ALA A 232 8.46 1.25 -19.99
C ALA A 232 6.93 1.43 -19.87
N CYS A 233 6.47 2.39 -19.08
CA CYS A 233 5.06 2.75 -19.02
C CYS A 233 4.60 3.45 -20.30
N MET A 234 5.30 4.50 -20.71
CA MET A 234 4.91 5.33 -21.86
C MET A 234 5.00 4.59 -23.20
N THR A 235 5.90 3.61 -23.34
CA THR A 235 6.05 2.81 -24.56
C THR A 235 5.18 1.55 -24.57
N HIS A 236 4.36 1.33 -23.55
CA HIS A 236 3.46 0.18 -23.51
C HIS A 236 2.44 0.22 -24.68
N PRO A 237 2.15 -0.90 -25.36
CA PRO A 237 1.25 -0.94 -26.52
C PRO A 237 -0.11 -0.28 -26.29
N LEU A 238 -0.65 -0.41 -25.07
CA LEU A 238 -1.90 0.21 -24.64
C LEU A 238 -1.95 1.73 -24.89
N TYR A 239 -0.83 2.44 -24.76
CA TYR A 239 -0.80 3.90 -24.80
C TYR A 239 -0.28 4.48 -26.12
N LEU A 240 0.08 3.67 -27.12
CA LEU A 240 0.78 4.15 -28.32
C LEU A 240 0.04 5.29 -29.04
N ASN A 241 -1.29 5.18 -29.16
CA ASN A 241 -2.13 6.17 -29.84
C ASN A 241 -2.17 7.53 -29.13
N ILE A 242 -1.91 7.56 -27.82
CA ILE A 242 -1.93 8.79 -27.00
C ILE A 242 -0.50 9.30 -26.80
N CYS A 243 0.45 8.39 -26.59
CA CYS A 243 1.85 8.70 -26.31
C CYS A 243 2.57 9.34 -27.50
N VAL A 244 2.34 8.86 -28.73
CA VAL A 244 3.01 9.42 -29.91
C VAL A 244 2.63 10.90 -30.15
N PRO A 245 1.34 11.28 -30.19
CA PRO A 245 0.96 12.70 -30.26
C PRO A 245 1.51 13.53 -29.10
N PHE A 246 1.48 12.98 -27.88
CA PHE A 246 2.05 13.65 -26.70
C PHE A 246 3.53 13.98 -26.90
N LEU A 247 4.37 13.00 -27.27
CA LEU A 247 5.81 13.21 -27.47
C LEU A 247 6.10 14.20 -28.60
N LEU A 248 5.38 14.10 -29.73
CA LEU A 248 5.51 15.06 -30.84
C LEU A 248 5.21 16.49 -30.38
N SER A 249 4.16 16.67 -29.56
CA SER A 249 3.83 17.99 -29.00
C SER A 249 4.92 18.55 -28.08
N ARG A 250 5.60 17.69 -27.31
CA ARG A 250 6.73 18.08 -26.44
C ARG A 250 7.96 18.46 -27.26
N MET A 251 8.25 17.73 -28.33
CA MET A 251 9.40 17.99 -29.22
C MET A 251 9.23 19.25 -30.06
N ALA A 252 8.00 19.59 -30.48
CA ALA A 252 7.71 20.80 -31.23
C ALA A 252 7.80 22.09 -30.38
N SER A 253 7.95 21.96 -29.06
CA SER A 253 8.06 23.09 -28.15
C SER A 253 9.42 23.78 -28.22
N PRO A 254 9.47 25.12 -28.37
CA PRO A 254 10.72 25.88 -28.30
C PRO A 254 11.37 25.85 -26.90
N HIS A 255 10.65 25.39 -25.87
CA HIS A 255 11.18 25.12 -24.54
C HIS A 255 10.72 23.72 -24.06
N PRO A 256 11.56 22.67 -24.21
CA PRO A 256 11.22 21.31 -23.82
C PRO A 256 10.90 21.13 -22.33
N LEU A 257 11.34 22.06 -21.47
CA LEU A 257 11.24 21.98 -20.01
C LEU A 257 10.05 22.78 -19.41
N LEU A 258 9.34 23.60 -20.19
CA LEU A 258 8.30 24.52 -19.66
C LEU A 258 6.85 24.11 -19.96
N LEU A 259 6.62 23.01 -20.69
CA LEU A 259 5.26 22.62 -21.09
C LEU A 259 4.60 21.56 -20.20
N SER A 260 5.32 20.86 -19.32
CA SER A 260 4.60 20.07 -18.32
C SER A 260 3.81 21.08 -17.48
N ARG A 261 2.51 20.84 -17.32
CA ARG A 261 1.70 21.53 -16.32
C ARG A 261 2.32 21.17 -14.96
N ASN A 262 3.35 21.93 -14.54
CA ASN A 262 4.32 21.56 -13.51
C ASN A 262 4.99 20.18 -13.76
N PRO A 263 6.28 20.10 -14.15
CA PRO A 263 7.01 18.85 -14.03
C PRO A 263 6.96 18.45 -12.55
N ARG A 264 6.27 17.36 -12.22
CA ARG A 264 6.05 16.96 -10.81
C ARG A 264 7.36 16.58 -10.11
N MET A 265 8.40 16.23 -10.88
CA MET A 265 9.77 16.20 -10.39
C MET A 265 10.52 17.47 -10.81
N CYS A 266 10.59 18.44 -9.91
CA CYS A 266 11.50 19.57 -9.96
C CYS A 266 12.27 19.59 -8.63
N PHE A 267 13.40 18.88 -8.58
CA PHE A 267 14.38 18.99 -7.50
C PHE A 267 15.78 19.17 -8.09
#